data_AF-A0A172T760-F1
#
_entry.id   AF-A0A172T760-F1
#
_cell.length_a   1.000
_cell.length_b   1.000
_cell.length_c   1.000
_cell.angle_alpha   90.00
_cell.angle_beta   90.00
_cell.angle_gamma   90.00
#
_symmetry.space_group_name_H-M   'P 1'
#
loop_
_entity.id
_entity.type
_entity.pdbx_description
1 polymer ?
#
loop_
_entity_poly.entity_id
_entity_poly.type
_entity_poly.pdbx_seq_one_letter_code
_entity_poly.pdbx_strand_id
1 'polypeptide(L)'
;MSWPHSEIERLTAQYGTVPPPWIPYPEFHPLSAFWRMGGGEGHIMLWGQWWDSRHWDEAQRLAYFRTFPPPPRWLLWVGDAIWGSDSDDELEEDAVLERLEGLGFGSRAEFLADWEDERWE
;
A
#
# COMPACT_ATOMS: atom_id res chain seq x y z
N MET A 1 -20.23 12.34 -14.36
CA MET A 1 -19.48 11.25 -13.70
C MET A 1 -19.00 11.77 -12.35
N SER A 2 -19.06 10.96 -11.30
CA SER A 2 -18.52 11.34 -9.99
C SER A 2 -16.99 11.35 -10.05
N TRP A 3 -16.35 12.24 -9.29
CA TRP A 3 -14.89 12.38 -9.23
C TRP A 3 -14.13 11.05 -9.00
N PRO A 4 -14.58 10.13 -8.12
CA PRO A 4 -13.91 8.83 -7.95
C PRO A 4 -13.94 7.96 -9.21
N HIS A 5 -15.03 8.01 -9.97
CA HIS A 5 -15.18 7.16 -11.17
C HIS A 5 -14.21 7.58 -12.27
N SER A 6 -14.13 8.89 -12.55
CA SER A 6 -13.21 9.42 -13.57
C SER A 6 -11.74 9.17 -13.23
N GLU A 7 -11.40 9.22 -11.94
CA GLU A 7 -10.01 9.02 -11.51
C GLU A 7 -9.62 7.52 -11.51
N ILE A 8 -10.55 6.62 -11.15
CA ILE A 8 -10.35 5.16 -11.33
C ILE A 8 -10.15 4.83 -12.81
N GLU A 9 -10.96 5.39 -13.71
CA GLU A 9 -10.81 5.19 -15.17
C GLU A 9 -9.44 5.68 -15.65
N ARG A 10 -9.02 6.88 -15.23
CA ARG A 10 -7.72 7.46 -15.57
C ARG A 10 -6.56 6.57 -15.11
N LEU A 11 -6.58 6.14 -13.85
CA LEU A 11 -5.55 5.28 -13.28
C LEU A 11 -5.53 3.90 -13.93
N THR A 12 -6.69 3.30 -14.16
CA THR A 12 -6.82 2.00 -14.85
C THR A 12 -6.30 2.07 -16.28
N ALA A 13 -6.58 3.15 -17.02
CA ALA A 13 -6.05 3.34 -18.36
C ALA A 13 -4.53 3.46 -18.39
N GLN A 14 -3.93 4.04 -17.35
CA GLN A 14 -2.49 4.27 -17.26
C GLN A 14 -1.72 3.04 -16.73
N TYR A 15 -2.24 2.37 -15.72
CA TYR A 15 -1.52 1.33 -14.97
C TYR A 15 -2.17 -0.07 -15.08
N GLY A 16 -3.27 -0.20 -15.82
CA GLY A 16 -4.07 -1.42 -15.91
C GLY A 16 -5.00 -1.65 -14.71
N THR A 17 -4.80 -0.91 -13.62
CA THR A 17 -5.62 -0.92 -12.40
C THR A 17 -5.38 0.37 -11.60
N VAL A 18 -6.05 0.55 -10.46
CA VAL A 18 -5.67 1.60 -9.50
C VAL A 18 -4.36 1.15 -8.83
N PRO A 19 -3.25 1.89 -8.96
CA PRO A 19 -1.95 1.49 -8.43
C PRO A 19 -1.85 1.83 -6.93
N PRO A 20 -0.94 1.19 -6.18
CA PRO A 20 -0.72 1.51 -4.78
C PRO A 20 0.03 2.85 -4.63
N PRO A 21 0.06 3.44 -3.43
CA PRO A 21 0.52 4.81 -3.21
C PRO A 21 1.93 5.14 -3.73
N TRP A 22 2.87 4.19 -3.65
CA TRP A 22 4.27 4.39 -4.06
C TRP A 22 4.50 4.45 -5.57
N ILE A 23 3.49 4.13 -6.39
CA ILE A 23 3.62 4.21 -7.85
C ILE A 23 3.47 5.66 -8.34
N PRO A 24 2.38 6.39 -8.03
CA PRO A 24 2.26 7.79 -8.40
C PRO A 24 3.09 8.74 -7.52
N TYR A 25 3.47 8.32 -6.31
CA TYR A 25 4.12 9.18 -5.31
C TYR A 25 5.31 8.46 -4.62
N PRO A 26 6.34 8.06 -5.38
CA PRO A 26 7.45 7.27 -4.84
C PRO A 26 8.30 8.03 -3.80
N GLU A 27 8.34 9.37 -3.86
CA GLU A 27 9.12 10.21 -2.96
C GLU A 27 8.52 10.42 -1.57
N PHE A 28 7.31 9.93 -1.31
CA PHE A 28 6.65 10.16 -0.03
C PHE A 28 6.73 8.93 0.88
N HIS A 29 7.18 9.17 2.12
CA HIS A 29 7.15 8.19 3.19
C HIS A 29 5.70 7.85 3.60
N PRO A 30 5.36 6.60 3.98
CA PRO A 30 4.00 6.23 4.40
C PRO A 30 3.41 7.10 5.53
N LEU A 31 4.26 7.59 6.44
CA LEU A 31 3.83 8.44 7.56
C LEU A 31 3.71 9.93 7.21
N SER A 32 4.06 10.33 5.99
CA SER A 32 4.06 11.74 5.57
C SER A 32 2.69 12.40 5.73
N ALA A 33 2.69 13.67 6.14
CA ALA A 33 1.47 14.49 6.16
C ALA A 33 0.85 14.66 4.76
N PHE A 34 1.61 14.40 3.69
CA PHE A 34 1.12 14.37 2.31
C PHE A 34 -0.13 13.50 2.13
N TRP A 35 -0.25 12.41 2.90
CA TRP A 35 -1.34 11.45 2.83
C TRP A 35 -2.60 11.86 3.62
N ARG A 36 -2.48 12.81 4.54
CA ARG A 36 -3.57 13.21 5.46
C ARG A 36 -4.02 14.65 5.31
N MET A 37 -3.15 15.52 4.78
CA MET A 37 -3.39 16.95 4.62
C MET A 37 -2.73 17.51 3.35
N GLY A 38 -2.40 16.64 2.38
CA GLY A 38 -1.66 17.01 1.18
C GLY A 38 -2.22 16.38 -0.08
N GLY A 39 -1.44 16.44 -1.17
CA GLY A 39 -1.87 15.99 -2.49
C GLY A 39 -2.13 14.47 -2.60
N GLY A 40 -1.68 13.67 -1.64
CA GLY A 40 -1.83 12.22 -1.62
C GLY A 40 -3.12 11.71 -0.96
N GLU A 41 -3.79 12.56 -0.17
CA GLU A 41 -5.00 12.17 0.57
C GLU A 41 -6.09 11.63 -0.34
N GLY A 42 -6.37 12.34 -1.44
CA GLY A 42 -7.35 11.90 -2.42
C GLY A 42 -7.00 10.54 -3.06
N HIS A 43 -5.71 10.26 -3.27
CA HIS A 43 -5.26 8.99 -3.82
C HIS A 43 -5.42 7.85 -2.81
N ILE A 44 -5.03 8.03 -1.54
CA ILE A 44 -5.21 6.99 -0.52
C ILE A 44 -6.69 6.68 -0.27
N MET A 45 -7.55 7.71 -0.20
CA MET A 45 -8.99 7.50 -0.03
C MET A 45 -9.59 6.75 -1.23
N LEU A 46 -9.23 7.14 -2.45
CA LEU A 46 -9.70 6.49 -3.66
C LEU A 46 -9.18 5.05 -3.76
N TRP A 47 -7.91 4.83 -3.41
CA TRP A 47 -7.31 3.50 -3.38
C TRP A 47 -8.03 2.59 -2.39
N GLY A 48 -8.26 3.06 -1.15
CA GLY A 48 -8.98 2.30 -0.13
C GLY A 48 -10.40 1.94 -0.55
N GLN A 49 -11.17 2.92 -1.05
CA GLN A 49 -12.52 2.66 -1.55
C GLN A 49 -12.53 1.65 -2.71
N TRP A 50 -11.56 1.78 -3.63
CA TRP A 50 -11.41 0.85 -4.74
C TRP A 50 -11.03 -0.56 -4.24
N TRP A 51 -10.09 -0.65 -3.30
CA TRP A 51 -9.60 -1.90 -2.70
C TRP A 51 -10.73 -2.66 -2.01
N ASP A 52 -11.47 -2.00 -1.13
CA ASP A 52 -12.58 -2.59 -0.37
C ASP A 52 -13.70 -3.09 -1.29
N SER A 53 -13.95 -2.38 -2.40
CA SER A 53 -14.97 -2.77 -3.39
C SER A 53 -14.64 -4.06 -4.14
N ARG A 54 -13.38 -4.53 -4.10
CA ARG A 54 -12.97 -5.75 -4.81
C ARG A 54 -13.40 -7.02 -4.12
N HIS A 55 -13.58 -6.99 -2.79
CA HIS A 55 -13.87 -8.17 -1.98
C HIS A 55 -12.92 -9.34 -2.30
N TRP A 56 -11.65 -9.02 -2.54
CA TRP A 56 -10.62 -9.99 -2.89
C TRP A 56 -10.26 -10.88 -1.71
N ASP A 57 -9.98 -12.15 -2.01
CA ASP A 57 -9.36 -13.06 -1.06
C ASP A 57 -7.85 -12.76 -0.90
N GLU A 58 -7.22 -13.38 0.09
CA GLU A 58 -5.79 -13.20 0.37
C GLU A 58 -4.92 -13.47 -0.87
N ALA A 59 -5.22 -14.50 -1.66
CA ALA A 59 -4.41 -14.85 -2.83
C ALA A 59 -4.48 -13.75 -3.91
N GLN A 60 -5.66 -13.15 -4.10
CA GLN A 60 -5.87 -12.03 -5.01
C GLN A 60 -5.19 -10.74 -4.50
N ARG A 61 -5.27 -10.45 -3.19
CA ARG A 61 -4.56 -9.32 -2.57
C ARG A 61 -3.04 -9.46 -2.73
N LEU A 62 -2.50 -10.65 -2.50
CA LEU A 62 -1.09 -10.96 -2.72
C LEU A 62 -0.68 -10.83 -4.19
N ALA A 63 -1.52 -11.31 -5.12
CA ALA A 63 -1.26 -11.19 -6.55
C ALA A 63 -1.17 -9.72 -6.99
N TYR A 64 -2.03 -8.86 -6.45
CA TYR A 64 -1.95 -7.42 -6.70
C TYR A 64 -0.60 -6.83 -6.27
N PHE A 65 -0.14 -7.08 -5.05
CA PHE A 65 1.15 -6.56 -4.59
C PHE A 65 2.36 -7.20 -5.29
N ARG A 66 2.21 -8.38 -5.90
CA ARG A 66 3.25 -8.94 -6.78
C ARG A 66 3.38 -8.18 -8.10
N THR A 67 2.30 -7.58 -8.60
CA THR A 67 2.36 -6.72 -9.80
C THR A 67 2.95 -5.33 -9.51
N PHE A 68 2.87 -4.89 -8.25
CA PHE A 68 3.46 -3.65 -7.77
C PHE A 68 4.32 -3.93 -6.54
N PRO A 69 5.57 -4.42 -6.70
CA PRO A 69 6.43 -4.73 -5.57
C PRO A 69 6.58 -3.50 -4.66
N PRO A 70 6.31 -3.64 -3.34
CA PRO A 70 6.41 -2.53 -2.42
C PRO A 70 7.88 -2.18 -2.16
N PRO A 71 8.22 -0.88 -2.06
CA PRO A 71 9.44 -0.47 -1.42
C PRO A 71 9.45 -0.94 0.05
N PRO A 72 10.62 -1.22 0.66
CA PRO A 72 10.68 -1.79 2.00
C PRO A 72 9.87 -0.99 3.03
N ARG A 73 9.94 0.35 3.04
CA ARG A 73 9.15 1.19 3.96
C ARG A 73 7.63 0.97 3.91
N TRP A 74 7.08 0.45 2.80
CA TRP A 74 5.64 0.20 2.64
C TRP A 74 5.19 -1.18 3.13
N LEU A 75 6.09 -2.03 3.64
CA LEU A 75 5.75 -3.41 4.01
C LEU A 75 4.67 -3.50 5.09
N LEU A 76 4.72 -2.69 6.15
CA LEU A 76 3.67 -2.69 7.17
C LEU A 76 2.31 -2.27 6.60
N TRP A 77 2.30 -1.26 5.73
CA TRP A 77 1.07 -0.83 5.06
C TRP A 77 0.52 -1.91 4.12
N VAL A 78 1.39 -2.66 3.43
CA VAL A 78 0.97 -3.82 2.62
C VAL A 78 0.39 -4.93 3.50
N GLY A 79 0.99 -5.21 4.64
CA GLY A 79 0.47 -6.18 5.59
C GLY A 79 -0.92 -5.83 6.09
N ASP A 80 -1.13 -4.57 6.48
CA ASP A 80 -2.43 -4.03 6.87
C ASP A 80 -3.45 -4.12 5.72
N ALA A 81 -3.05 -3.76 4.49
CA ALA A 81 -3.93 -3.87 3.32
C ALA A 81 -4.34 -5.32 2.98
N ILE A 82 -3.48 -6.31 3.25
CA ILE A 82 -3.77 -7.73 2.95
C ILE A 82 -4.58 -8.37 4.08
N TRP A 83 -4.26 -8.09 5.34
CA TRP A 83 -4.77 -8.84 6.51
C TRP A 83 -5.53 -7.99 7.53
N GLY A 84 -5.39 -6.67 7.53
CA GLY A 84 -6.00 -5.76 8.51
C GLY A 84 -7.53 -5.72 8.46
N SER A 85 -8.14 -6.09 7.33
CA SER A 85 -9.60 -6.22 7.23
C SER A 85 -10.17 -7.50 7.84
N ASP A 86 -9.30 -8.49 8.12
CA ASP A 86 -9.72 -9.86 8.45
C ASP A 86 -9.72 -10.11 9.97
N SER A 87 -9.20 -9.19 10.78
CA SER A 87 -9.18 -9.24 12.25
C SER A 87 -9.38 -7.86 12.86
N ASP A 88 -10.19 -7.78 13.94
CA ASP A 88 -10.27 -6.57 14.79
C ASP A 88 -9.02 -6.38 15.68
N ASP A 89 -8.12 -7.37 15.70
CA ASP A 89 -6.86 -7.33 16.44
C ASP A 89 -5.81 -6.54 15.68
N GLU A 90 -5.09 -5.68 16.41
CA GLU A 90 -3.90 -4.99 15.90
C GLU A 90 -2.86 -6.03 15.49
N LEU A 91 -2.44 -6.00 14.23
CA LEU A 91 -1.42 -6.90 13.72
C LEU A 91 -0.07 -6.53 14.34
N GLU A 92 0.60 -7.50 14.97
CA GLU A 92 1.96 -7.30 15.46
C GLU A 92 2.91 -7.06 14.28
N GLU A 93 3.59 -5.91 14.27
CA GLU A 93 4.45 -5.47 13.15
C GLU A 93 5.52 -6.51 12.79
N ASP A 94 6.17 -7.10 13.81
CA ASP A 94 7.18 -8.13 13.59
C ASP A 94 6.58 -9.38 12.90
N ALA A 95 5.38 -9.81 13.31
CA ALA A 95 4.71 -10.96 12.69
C ALA A 95 4.30 -10.67 11.23
N VAL A 96 3.89 -9.43 10.94
CA VAL A 96 3.59 -8.97 9.58
C VAL A 96 4.84 -9.02 8.71
N LEU A 97 5.96 -8.48 9.20
CA LEU A 97 7.23 -8.47 8.46
C LEU A 97 7.75 -9.89 8.22
N GLU A 98 7.71 -10.77 9.22
CA GLU A 98 8.08 -12.19 9.06
C GLU A 98 7.22 -12.89 8.00
N ARG A 99 5.91 -12.63 8.01
CA ARG A 99 4.99 -13.20 7.02
C ARG A 99 5.29 -12.70 5.60
N LEU A 100 5.52 -11.39 5.44
CA LEU A 100 5.86 -10.78 4.15
C LEU A 100 7.23 -11.25 3.63
N GLU A 101 8.19 -11.44 4.52
CA GLU A 101 9.51 -11.98 4.19
C GLU A 101 9.40 -13.42 3.68
N GLY A 102 8.62 -14.27 4.37
CA GLY A 102 8.31 -15.63 3.93
C GLY A 102 7.59 -15.70 2.57
N LEU A 103 6.89 -14.63 2.19
CA LEU A 103 6.19 -14.48 0.90
C LEU A 103 7.05 -13.83 -0.19
N GLY A 104 8.25 -13.33 0.17
CA GLY A 104 9.22 -12.73 -0.75
C GLY A 104 8.97 -11.26 -1.11
N PHE A 105 8.25 -10.50 -0.28
CA PHE A 105 8.01 -9.06 -0.52
C PHE A 105 9.16 -8.15 -0.06
N GLY A 106 9.98 -8.61 0.88
CA GLY A 106 11.10 -7.87 1.46
C GLY A 106 11.36 -8.35 2.88
N SER A 107 12.57 -8.09 3.38
CA SER A 107 12.99 -8.52 4.72
C SER A 107 12.80 -7.44 5.77
N ARG A 108 12.74 -7.86 7.04
CA ARG A 108 12.74 -6.94 8.18
C ARG A 108 13.96 -6.01 8.19
N ALA A 109 15.12 -6.52 7.77
CA ALA A 109 16.34 -5.72 7.71
C ALA A 109 16.25 -4.60 6.66
N GLU A 110 15.68 -4.89 5.48
CA GLU A 110 15.45 -3.88 4.44
C GLU A 110 14.38 -2.87 4.86
N PHE A 111 13.33 -3.32 5.55
CA PHE A 111 12.32 -2.43 6.13
C PHE A 111 12.98 -1.38 7.03
N LEU A 112 13.71 -1.83 8.07
CA LEU A 112 14.34 -0.94 9.04
C LEU A 112 15.34 0.02 8.38
N ALA A 113 16.14 -0.49 7.44
CA ALA A 113 17.12 0.34 6.73
C ALA A 113 16.46 1.44 5.88
N ASP A 114 15.36 1.17 5.17
CA ASP A 114 14.63 2.20 4.41
C ASP A 114 13.79 3.11 5.33
N TRP A 115 13.30 2.58 6.45
CA TRP A 115 12.47 3.33 7.41
C TRP A 115 13.27 4.39 8.17
N GLU A 116 14.52 4.11 8.51
CA GLU A 116 15.43 5.02 9.23
C GLU A 116 16.31 5.88 8.30
N ASP A 117 16.06 5.86 6.98
CA ASP A 117 16.85 6.62 6.01
C ASP A 117 16.60 8.14 6.16
N GLU A 118 17.68 8.89 6.35
CA GLU A 118 17.68 10.36 6.51
C GLU A 118 17.01 11.10 5.34
N ARG A 119 16.88 10.46 4.17
CA ARG A 119 16.20 11.05 3.00
C ARG A 119 14.71 11.33 3.22
N TRP A 120 14.12 10.80 4.30
CA TRP A 120 12.71 10.98 4.65
C TRP A 120 12.44 12.10 5.67
N GLU A 121 13.50 12.72 6.20
CA GLU A 121 13.45 13.86 7.14
C GLU A 121 13.20 15.22 6.44
#